data_AF-A0A8J8C3C2-F1
#
_entry.id   AF-A0A8J8C3C2-F1
#
_cell.length_a   1.000
_cell.length_b   1.000
_cell.length_c   1.000
_cell.angle_alpha   90.00
_cell.angle_beta   90.00
_cell.angle_gamma   90.00
#
_symmetry.space_group_name_H-M   'P 1'
#
loop_
_entity.id
_entity.type
_entity.pdbx_description
1 polymer ?
#
loop_
_entity_poly.entity_id
_entity_poly.type
_entity_poly.pdbx_seq_one_letter_code
_entity_poly.pdbx_strand_id
1 'polypeptide(L)'
;MPHCTACGAAVSTTDAFCPQCGLERHEPSDEAAGADAVESGEIADTRETTESRRRVDMAGERDATAEGDAGPYERGSLSFGLYYPSRAGYEPFLLGSIVALLGAVIPFVGLFTYGYVFRLIEWAANGRADPPEFDEFGRLFVDGLRLAVATAVLAVVTAVVGATVAAVTEQAGLAGPLSDFAVALTALAGLYVTPAVLTAYAVTGRITRAFTGRYAGAFALSTHYLAAFAGSLVLGFAATMLWVASLLTLVGPVFVSTYASYVFAAFWGYQYRAAAEAGTVPKIAPDADDSARTTATETVPARSP
;
A
#
# COMPACT_ATOMS: atom_id res chain seq x y z
N MET A 1 7.61 -34.79 -14.12
CA MET A 1 7.62 -34.21 -12.76
C MET A 1 6.57 -33.13 -12.74
N PRO A 2 5.67 -33.10 -11.74
CA PRO A 2 4.68 -32.03 -11.66
C PRO A 2 5.38 -30.69 -11.40
N HIS A 3 4.91 -29.63 -12.05
CA HIS A 3 5.35 -28.26 -11.86
C HIS A 3 4.28 -27.48 -11.11
N CYS A 4 4.67 -26.57 -10.22
CA CYS A 4 3.73 -25.67 -9.57
C CYS A 4 3.14 -24.69 -10.59
N THR A 5 1.82 -24.62 -10.72
CA THR A 5 1.13 -23.71 -11.66
C THR A 5 1.32 -22.23 -11.31
N ALA A 6 1.61 -21.91 -10.06
CA ALA A 6 1.81 -20.53 -9.62
C ALA A 6 3.24 -20.01 -9.87
N CYS A 7 4.28 -20.86 -9.77
CA CYS A 7 5.68 -20.40 -9.82
C CYS A 7 6.59 -21.19 -10.78
N GLY A 8 6.11 -22.26 -11.42
CA GLY A 8 6.86 -23.07 -12.39
C GLY A 8 7.93 -24.00 -11.79
N ALA A 9 8.18 -23.94 -10.48
CA ALA A 9 9.17 -24.80 -9.83
C ALA A 9 8.76 -26.29 -9.91
N ALA A 10 9.75 -27.17 -10.10
CA ALA A 10 9.54 -28.61 -10.02
C ALA A 10 9.21 -29.02 -8.57
N VAL A 11 8.17 -29.85 -8.40
CA VAL A 11 7.70 -30.28 -7.07
C VAL A 11 7.74 -31.81 -7.01
N SER A 12 8.14 -32.37 -5.85
CA SER A 12 8.04 -33.82 -5.61
C SER A 12 6.55 -34.22 -5.55
N THR A 13 6.15 -35.44 -5.89
CA THR A 13 4.72 -35.81 -5.88
C THR A 13 4.10 -35.94 -4.49
N THR A 14 4.90 -35.99 -3.43
CA THR A 14 4.44 -36.29 -2.06
C THR A 14 4.14 -35.08 -1.20
N ASP A 15 4.50 -33.86 -1.62
CA ASP A 15 4.38 -32.67 -0.78
C ASP A 15 3.03 -31.95 -0.98
N ALA A 16 2.23 -31.75 0.07
CA ALA A 16 0.96 -31.00 -0.03
C ALA A 16 1.13 -29.53 -0.47
N PHE A 17 2.33 -28.96 -0.26
CA PHE A 17 2.64 -27.55 -0.53
C PHE A 17 3.86 -27.41 -1.45
N CYS A 18 3.89 -26.35 -2.26
CA CYS A 18 5.09 -26.01 -3.02
C CYS A 18 6.15 -25.35 -2.10
N PRO A 19 7.38 -25.86 -2.00
CA PRO A 19 8.41 -25.32 -1.09
C PRO A 19 8.92 -23.93 -1.50
N GLN A 20 8.68 -23.50 -2.75
CA GLN A 20 9.14 -22.19 -3.24
C GLN A 20 8.11 -21.07 -2.99
N CYS A 21 6.81 -21.35 -3.15
CA CYS A 21 5.77 -20.32 -3.06
C CYS A 21 4.75 -20.53 -1.92
N GLY A 22 4.74 -21.70 -1.29
CA GLY A 22 3.87 -22.02 -0.15
C GLY A 22 2.38 -22.17 -0.49
N LEU A 23 2.02 -22.25 -1.77
CA LEU A 23 0.65 -22.53 -2.20
C LEU A 23 0.37 -24.04 -2.09
N GLU A 24 -0.82 -24.34 -1.58
CA GLU A 24 -1.39 -25.68 -1.51
C GLU A 24 -1.77 -26.15 -2.92
N ARG A 25 -1.55 -27.44 -3.23
CA ARG A 25 -1.97 -27.97 -4.54
C ARG A 25 -3.49 -28.10 -4.56
N HIS A 26 -4.12 -27.56 -5.59
CA HIS A 26 -5.41 -28.09 -6.03
C HIS A 26 -5.15 -29.46 -6.66
N GLU A 27 -5.52 -30.53 -5.95
CA GLU A 27 -5.66 -31.83 -6.59
C GLU A 27 -6.75 -31.70 -7.65
N PRO A 28 -6.47 -32.03 -8.93
CA PRO A 28 -7.53 -32.16 -9.91
C PRO A 28 -8.44 -33.29 -9.41
N SER A 29 -9.66 -32.95 -9.02
CA SER A 29 -10.71 -33.94 -8.74
C SER A 29 -10.86 -34.82 -9.97
N ASP A 30 -10.71 -36.14 -9.82
CA ASP A 30 -10.78 -37.16 -10.88
C ASP A 30 -12.17 -37.28 -11.57
N GLU A 31 -13.00 -36.24 -11.54
CA GLU A 31 -14.34 -36.18 -12.12
C GLU A 31 -14.36 -35.41 -13.45
N ALA A 32 -13.63 -35.88 -14.47
CA ALA A 32 -13.87 -35.45 -15.87
C ALA A 32 -13.24 -36.38 -16.90
N ALA A 33 -13.57 -37.67 -16.84
CA ALA A 33 -13.39 -38.59 -17.97
C ALA A 33 -14.76 -38.82 -18.63
N GLY A 34 -15.16 -37.94 -19.56
CA GLY A 34 -16.37 -38.17 -20.34
C GLY A 34 -16.72 -37.01 -21.28
N ALA A 35 -16.79 -37.34 -22.57
CA ALA A 35 -17.42 -36.60 -23.67
C ALA A 35 -16.72 -35.33 -24.18
N ASP A 36 -16.65 -35.02 -25.47
CA ASP A 36 -16.93 -35.75 -26.70
C ASP A 36 -16.29 -34.94 -27.83
N ALA A 37 -15.93 -35.62 -28.91
CA ALA A 37 -15.45 -35.04 -30.15
C ALA A 37 -16.61 -34.40 -30.95
N VAL A 38 -16.44 -33.16 -31.41
CA VAL A 38 -17.26 -32.52 -32.47
C VAL A 38 -16.33 -31.57 -33.24
N GLU A 39 -15.77 -31.99 -34.38
CA GLU A 39 -16.33 -31.93 -35.74
C GLU A 39 -15.98 -30.61 -36.45
N SER A 40 -15.08 -30.75 -37.43
CA SER A 40 -14.68 -29.74 -38.40
C SER A 40 -15.85 -29.40 -39.33
N GLY A 41 -16.17 -28.11 -39.43
CA GLY A 41 -17.15 -27.58 -40.38
C GLY A 41 -16.57 -26.37 -41.12
N GLU A 42 -16.80 -26.35 -42.42
CA GLU A 42 -16.02 -25.73 -43.47
C GLU A 42 -16.89 -24.69 -44.26
N ILE A 43 -16.22 -23.71 -44.88
CA ILE A 43 -16.59 -22.69 -45.91
C ILE A 43 -17.50 -21.48 -45.59
N ALA A 44 -17.04 -20.37 -46.20
CA ALA A 44 -17.76 -19.35 -46.97
C ALA A 44 -18.35 -18.17 -46.19
N ASP A 45 -18.45 -16.96 -46.70
CA ASP A 45 -17.99 -16.22 -47.89
C ASP A 45 -18.72 -14.86 -47.74
N THR A 46 -18.16 -13.78 -48.28
CA THR A 46 -18.80 -12.45 -48.47
C THR A 46 -19.22 -11.69 -47.20
N ARG A 47 -19.02 -10.37 -47.07
CA ARG A 47 -19.24 -9.32 -48.07
C ARG A 47 -18.60 -8.02 -47.57
N GLU A 48 -17.80 -7.41 -48.43
CA GLU A 48 -17.46 -5.98 -48.35
C GLU A 48 -18.75 -5.14 -48.48
N THR A 49 -19.00 -4.26 -47.53
CA THR A 49 -19.81 -3.06 -47.73
C THR A 49 -19.15 -1.87 -47.05
N THR A 50 -18.30 -1.19 -47.82
CA THR A 50 -18.41 0.24 -48.13
C THR A 50 -19.18 1.13 -47.13
N GLU A 51 -18.63 1.37 -45.94
CA GLU A 51 -19.06 2.48 -45.07
C GLU A 51 -17.85 3.22 -44.46
N SER A 52 -16.81 3.41 -45.27
CA SER A 52 -15.52 4.01 -44.87
C SER A 52 -15.30 5.42 -45.46
N ARG A 53 -16.36 6.19 -45.78
CA ARG A 53 -16.14 7.48 -46.49
C ARG A 53 -17.07 8.65 -46.19
N ARG A 54 -17.69 8.70 -45.01
CA ARG A 54 -18.45 9.88 -44.58
C ARG A 54 -18.34 10.21 -43.09
N ARG A 55 -17.11 10.15 -42.56
CA ARG A 55 -16.79 10.68 -41.23
C ARG A 55 -15.36 11.25 -41.22
N VAL A 56 -15.04 12.05 -42.23
CA VAL A 56 -13.94 13.00 -42.27
C VAL A 56 -14.66 14.35 -42.47
N ASP A 57 -14.33 15.35 -41.67
CA ASP A 57 -14.95 16.71 -41.57
C ASP A 57 -15.66 17.04 -40.23
N MET A 58 -15.27 16.40 -39.13
CA MET A 58 -15.44 16.97 -37.78
C MET A 58 -14.12 16.91 -36.99
N ALA A 59 -13.02 17.24 -37.68
CA ALA A 59 -11.69 17.41 -37.11
C ALA A 59 -11.32 18.89 -37.20
N GLY A 60 -11.71 19.66 -36.18
CA GLY A 60 -11.44 21.08 -36.11
C GLY A 60 -12.54 21.78 -35.34
N GLU A 61 -12.56 21.59 -34.02
CA GLU A 61 -12.96 22.57 -32.99
C GLU A 61 -13.08 21.87 -31.59
N ARG A 62 -12.06 21.14 -31.14
CA ARG A 62 -11.98 20.63 -29.74
C ARG A 62 -10.54 20.62 -29.24
N ASP A 63 -9.86 21.75 -29.37
CA ASP A 63 -8.58 22.03 -28.71
C ASP A 63 -8.79 23.24 -27.80
N ALA A 64 -9.23 23.02 -26.55
CA ALA A 64 -9.17 24.00 -25.44
C ALA A 64 -9.71 23.52 -24.07
N THR A 65 -10.04 22.23 -23.83
CA THR A 65 -10.45 21.76 -22.48
C THR A 65 -9.89 20.39 -22.05
N ALA A 66 -8.89 19.85 -22.76
CA ALA A 66 -8.26 18.56 -22.44
C ALA A 66 -7.11 18.69 -21.41
N GLU A 67 -7.24 19.60 -20.45
CA GLU A 67 -6.27 19.87 -19.38
C GLU A 67 -6.80 19.44 -18.01
N GLY A 68 -7.77 18.51 -17.99
CA GLY A 68 -8.62 18.27 -16.82
C GLY A 68 -8.85 16.82 -16.39
N ASP A 69 -8.17 15.83 -16.97
CA ASP A 69 -8.39 14.42 -16.57
C ASP A 69 -7.11 13.57 -16.56
N ALA A 70 -5.99 14.19 -16.17
CA ALA A 70 -4.82 13.42 -15.78
C ALA A 70 -5.18 12.58 -14.54
N GLY A 71 -5.06 11.25 -14.65
CA GLY A 71 -5.39 10.34 -13.56
C GLY A 71 -4.64 10.71 -12.27
N PRO A 72 -5.16 10.36 -11.06
CA PRO A 72 -4.56 10.79 -9.79
C PRO A 72 -3.05 10.51 -9.69
N TYR A 73 -2.60 9.45 -10.34
CA TYR A 73 -1.22 8.95 -10.34
C TYR A 73 -0.31 9.58 -11.39
N GLU A 74 -0.83 10.40 -12.30
CA GLU A 74 -0.01 11.19 -13.24
C GLU A 74 0.64 12.40 -12.54
N ARG A 75 0.12 12.77 -11.36
CA ARG A 75 0.70 13.80 -10.50
C ARG A 75 1.93 13.23 -9.78
N GLY A 76 2.94 14.08 -9.56
CA GLY A 76 4.12 13.69 -8.78
C GLY A 76 3.76 13.18 -7.38
N SER A 77 4.59 12.33 -6.79
CA SER A 77 4.30 11.64 -5.52
C SER A 77 3.93 12.56 -4.35
N LEU A 78 4.56 13.75 -4.27
CA LEU A 78 4.25 14.74 -3.23
C LEU A 78 2.86 15.33 -3.41
N SER A 79 2.51 15.73 -4.65
CA SER A 79 1.17 16.20 -4.96
C SER A 79 0.13 15.11 -4.74
N PHE A 80 0.42 13.86 -5.13
CA PHE A 80 -0.48 12.74 -4.85
C PHE A 80 -0.74 12.61 -3.35
N GLY A 81 0.31 12.56 -2.52
CA GLY A 81 0.17 12.45 -1.07
C GLY A 81 -0.67 13.59 -0.47
N LEU A 82 -0.48 14.82 -0.96
CA LEU A 82 -1.22 15.99 -0.47
C LEU A 82 -2.70 15.97 -0.87
N TYR A 83 -3.05 15.57 -2.10
CA TYR A 83 -4.41 15.66 -2.60
C TYR A 83 -5.25 14.40 -2.37
N TYR A 84 -4.62 13.22 -2.34
CA TYR A 84 -5.34 11.94 -2.27
C TYR A 84 -6.26 11.80 -1.05
N PRO A 85 -5.86 12.19 0.18
CA PRO A 85 -6.72 12.06 1.37
C PRO A 85 -8.01 12.90 1.32
N SER A 86 -8.05 13.96 0.51
CA SER A 86 -9.20 14.88 0.41
C SER A 86 -10.00 14.72 -0.88
N ARG A 87 -9.63 13.75 -1.73
CA ARG A 87 -10.22 13.59 -3.06
C ARG A 87 -11.70 13.21 -3.02
N ALA A 88 -12.10 12.35 -2.08
CA ALA A 88 -13.51 11.98 -1.85
C ALA A 88 -14.23 12.96 -0.90
N GLY A 89 -13.65 14.14 -0.64
CA GLY A 89 -14.14 15.11 0.34
C GLY A 89 -13.34 15.10 1.64
N TYR A 90 -13.71 16.00 2.56
CA TYR A 90 -13.01 16.21 3.83
C TYR A 90 -13.58 15.37 4.99
N GLU A 91 -14.65 14.61 4.76
CA GLU A 91 -15.33 13.84 5.81
C GLU A 91 -14.42 12.82 6.51
N PRO A 92 -13.64 11.97 5.80
CA PRO A 92 -12.72 11.04 6.47
C PRO A 92 -11.65 11.76 7.31
N PHE A 93 -11.19 12.92 6.84
CA PHE A 93 -10.25 13.77 7.57
C PHE A 93 -10.85 14.37 8.84
N LEU A 94 -12.08 14.89 8.77
CA LEU A 94 -12.77 15.47 9.93
C LEU A 94 -13.08 14.40 10.97
N LEU A 95 -13.62 13.25 10.55
CA LEU A 95 -13.88 12.11 11.43
C LEU A 95 -12.58 11.61 12.06
N GLY A 96 -11.53 11.43 11.25
CA GLY A 96 -10.20 11.05 11.72
C GLY A 96 -9.62 12.00 12.76
N SER A 97 -9.84 13.31 12.59
CA SER A 97 -9.35 14.35 13.51
C SER A 97 -10.15 14.37 14.82
N ILE A 98 -11.47 14.20 14.76
CA ILE A 98 -12.33 14.06 15.94
C ILE A 98 -11.93 12.81 16.73
N VAL A 99 -11.73 11.69 16.04
CA VAL A 99 -11.28 10.44 16.64
C VAL A 99 -9.88 10.58 17.25
N ALA A 100 -8.96 11.28 16.59
CA ALA A 100 -7.64 11.57 17.14
C ALA A 100 -7.71 12.44 18.40
N LEU A 101 -8.60 13.44 18.42
CA LEU A 101 -8.84 14.28 19.60
C LEU A 101 -9.38 13.45 20.77
N LEU A 102 -10.36 12.59 20.52
CA LEU A 102 -10.87 11.64 21.51
C LEU A 102 -9.77 10.67 21.96
N GLY A 103 -8.93 10.20 21.03
CA GLY A 103 -7.78 9.34 21.29
C GLY A 103 -6.69 9.97 22.14
N ALA A 104 -6.59 11.30 22.16
CA ALA A 104 -5.68 12.00 23.06
C ALA A 104 -6.11 11.93 24.54
N VAL A 105 -7.41 11.72 24.80
CA VAL A 105 -7.98 11.65 26.15
C VAL A 105 -8.31 10.21 26.56
N ILE A 106 -8.83 9.42 25.61
CA ILE A 106 -9.30 8.06 25.83
C ILE A 106 -8.28 7.08 25.22
N PRO A 107 -7.64 6.23 26.03
CA PRO A 107 -6.72 5.21 25.52
C PRO A 107 -7.37 4.35 24.43
N PHE A 108 -6.54 3.87 23.49
CA PHE A 108 -6.93 3.00 22.37
C PHE A 108 -7.83 3.62 21.29
N VAL A 109 -8.53 4.74 21.53
CA VAL A 109 -9.34 5.40 20.49
C VAL A 109 -8.47 5.93 19.34
N GLY A 110 -7.19 6.26 19.61
CA GLY A 110 -6.24 6.60 18.55
C GLY A 110 -5.97 5.45 17.54
N LEU A 111 -6.28 4.18 17.89
CA LEU A 111 -6.09 3.05 16.99
C LEU A 111 -6.95 3.16 15.71
N PHE A 112 -8.14 3.76 15.79
CA PHE A 112 -8.97 3.97 14.59
C PHE A 112 -8.27 4.86 13.56
N THR A 113 -7.57 5.92 14.01
CA THR A 113 -6.78 6.78 13.12
C THR A 113 -5.61 6.00 12.50
N TYR A 114 -4.91 5.17 13.28
CA TYR A 114 -3.85 4.30 12.77
C TYR A 114 -4.37 3.26 11.76
N GLY A 115 -5.56 2.70 11.99
CA GLY A 115 -6.18 1.79 11.04
C GLY A 115 -6.54 2.46 9.72
N TYR A 116 -6.99 3.71 9.78
CA TYR A 116 -7.23 4.49 8.57
C TYR A 116 -5.93 4.75 7.81
N VAL A 117 -4.85 5.12 8.50
CA VAL A 117 -3.50 5.25 7.90
C VAL A 117 -3.08 3.95 7.21
N PHE A 118 -3.29 2.80 7.85
CA PHE A 118 -2.98 1.49 7.27
C PHE A 118 -3.76 1.21 5.97
N ARG A 119 -5.09 1.39 5.99
CA ARG A 119 -5.96 1.23 4.81
C ARG A 119 -5.61 2.22 3.69
N LEU A 120 -5.25 3.44 4.05
CA LEU A 120 -4.91 4.47 3.07
C LEU A 120 -3.61 4.12 2.31
N ILE A 121 -2.61 3.55 3.00
CA ILE A 121 -1.41 3.01 2.35
C ILE A 121 -1.78 1.89 1.39
N GLU A 122 -2.57 0.91 1.85
CA GLU A 122 -3.02 -0.24 1.07
C GLU A 122 -3.76 0.20 -0.21
N TRP A 123 -4.71 1.12 -0.09
CA TRP A 123 -5.52 1.61 -1.22
C TRP A 123 -4.67 2.40 -2.22
N ALA A 124 -3.81 3.30 -1.73
CA ALA A 124 -2.91 4.05 -2.58
C ALA A 124 -1.92 3.13 -3.33
N ALA A 125 -1.42 2.09 -2.66
CA ALA A 125 -0.52 1.09 -3.24
C ALA A 125 -1.22 0.21 -4.30
N ASN A 126 -2.49 -0.11 -4.09
CA ASN A 126 -3.33 -0.87 -5.03
C ASN A 126 -3.85 -0.03 -6.22
N GLY A 127 -3.50 1.25 -6.28
CA GLY A 127 -3.87 2.09 -7.41
C GLY A 127 -5.32 2.56 -7.42
N ARG A 128 -6.02 2.48 -6.27
CA ARG A 128 -7.41 2.94 -6.15
C ARG A 128 -7.46 4.45 -6.38
N ALA A 129 -8.46 4.92 -7.13
CA ALA A 129 -8.55 6.33 -7.50
C ALA A 129 -8.93 7.21 -6.32
N ASP A 130 -9.81 6.72 -5.45
CA ASP A 130 -10.38 7.46 -4.32
C ASP A 130 -9.94 6.84 -2.99
N PRO A 131 -9.80 7.64 -1.91
CA PRO A 131 -9.41 7.16 -0.60
C PRO A 131 -10.49 6.26 0.04
N PRO A 132 -10.13 5.40 1.00
CA PRO A 132 -11.09 4.59 1.74
C PRO A 132 -12.05 5.45 2.56
N GLU A 133 -13.27 4.96 2.75
CA GLU A 133 -14.28 5.56 3.64
C GLU A 133 -13.99 5.27 5.13
N PHE A 134 -14.58 6.09 6.01
CA PHE A 134 -14.43 6.01 7.47
C PHE A 134 -15.66 5.38 8.13
N ASP A 135 -16.11 4.23 7.65
CA ASP A 135 -17.38 3.59 8.02
C ASP A 135 -17.19 2.21 8.70
N GLU A 136 -16.17 1.45 8.28
CA GLU A 136 -15.83 0.14 8.83
C GLU A 136 -15.02 0.23 10.14
N PHE A 137 -15.61 0.83 11.20
CA PHE A 137 -14.94 1.04 12.50
C PHE A 137 -14.28 -0.22 13.07
N GLY A 138 -14.96 -1.37 13.01
CA GLY A 138 -14.42 -2.64 13.53
C GLY A 138 -13.14 -3.05 12.81
N ARG A 139 -13.09 -2.88 11.48
CA ARG A 139 -11.90 -3.16 10.68
C ARG A 139 -10.81 -2.13 10.91
N LEU A 140 -11.15 -0.84 10.98
CA LEU A 140 -10.22 0.24 11.33
C LEU A 140 -9.54 -0.04 12.68
N PHE A 141 -10.28 -0.51 13.69
CA PHE A 141 -9.67 -0.87 14.96
C PHE A 141 -8.66 -2.02 14.83
N VAL A 142 -9.01 -3.09 14.11
CA VAL A 142 -8.14 -4.25 13.90
C VAL A 142 -6.89 -3.86 13.10
N ASP A 143 -7.03 -3.07 12.04
CA ASP A 143 -5.92 -2.60 11.23
C ASP A 143 -5.03 -1.63 12.01
N GLY A 144 -5.63 -0.80 12.88
CA GLY A 144 -4.89 0.05 13.82
C GLY A 144 -4.09 -0.76 14.83
N LEU A 145 -4.69 -1.80 15.40
CA LEU A 145 -4.01 -2.71 16.31
C LEU A 145 -2.85 -3.45 15.63
N ARG A 146 -3.06 -3.91 14.39
CA ARG A 146 -2.03 -4.52 13.54
C ARG A 146 -0.86 -3.58 13.32
N LEU A 147 -1.13 -2.34 12.91
CA LEU A 147 -0.10 -1.33 12.68
C LEU A 147 0.65 -0.97 13.97
N ALA A 148 -0.07 -0.84 15.09
CA ALA A 148 0.51 -0.57 16.40
C ALA A 148 1.44 -1.71 16.86
N VAL A 149 1.02 -2.96 16.72
CA VAL A 149 1.84 -4.13 17.04
C VAL A 149 3.06 -4.21 16.14
N ALA A 150 2.92 -4.00 14.83
CA ALA A 150 4.05 -4.01 13.90
C ALA A 150 5.07 -2.91 14.23
N THR A 151 4.60 -1.70 14.54
CA THR A 151 5.46 -0.57 14.95
C THR A 151 6.15 -0.86 16.28
N ALA A 152 5.44 -1.45 17.25
CA ALA A 152 6.02 -1.82 18.54
C ALA A 152 7.11 -2.90 18.39
N VAL A 153 6.88 -3.92 17.57
CA VAL A 153 7.87 -4.96 17.26
C VAL A 153 9.12 -4.33 16.62
N LEU A 154 8.95 -3.45 15.64
CA LEU A 154 10.06 -2.72 15.02
C LEU A 154 10.84 -1.89 16.04
N ALA A 155 10.14 -1.12 16.87
CA ALA A 155 10.77 -0.29 17.91
C ALA A 155 11.57 -1.14 18.91
N VAL A 156 11.02 -2.28 19.34
CA VAL A 156 11.73 -3.22 20.23
C VAL A 156 12.96 -3.80 19.55
N VAL A 157 12.86 -4.23 18.29
CA VAL A 157 14.01 -4.75 17.54
C VAL A 157 15.10 -3.69 17.41
N THR A 158 14.76 -2.47 17.00
CA THR A 158 15.72 -1.36 16.90
C THR A 158 16.36 -1.03 18.25
N ALA A 159 15.57 -1.00 19.33
CA ALA A 159 16.10 -0.74 20.68
C ALA A 159 17.04 -1.85 21.17
N VAL A 160 16.70 -3.12 20.95
CA VAL A 160 17.55 -4.26 21.31
C VAL A 160 18.85 -4.22 20.52
N VAL A 161 18.81 -3.97 19.21
CA VAL A 161 20.03 -3.85 18.39
C VAL A 161 20.87 -2.64 18.83
N GLY A 162 20.23 -1.51 19.16
CA GLY A 162 20.94 -0.34 19.70
C GLY A 162 21.64 -0.65 21.03
N ALA A 163 20.96 -1.36 21.94
CA ALA A 163 21.53 -1.75 23.22
C ALA A 163 22.67 -2.77 23.07
N THR A 164 22.58 -3.71 22.14
CA THR A 164 23.68 -4.66 21.88
C THR A 164 24.89 -3.96 21.26
N VAL A 165 24.67 -3.03 20.32
CA VAL A 165 25.75 -2.20 19.76
C VAL A 165 26.44 -1.39 20.87
N ALA A 166 25.67 -0.74 21.74
CA ALA A 166 26.21 -0.01 22.89
C ALA A 166 27.08 -0.90 23.78
N ALA A 167 26.55 -2.07 24.19
CA ALA A 167 27.28 -3.01 25.05
C ALA A 167 28.58 -3.53 24.41
N VAL A 168 28.56 -3.84 23.10
CA VAL A 168 29.76 -4.31 22.38
C VAL A 168 30.82 -3.20 22.30
N THR A 169 30.41 -1.96 22.00
CA THR A 169 31.35 -0.83 21.96
C THR A 169 32.00 -0.55 23.31
N GLU A 170 31.25 -0.69 24.41
CA GLU A 170 31.78 -0.56 25.77
C GLU A 170 32.80 -1.67 26.09
N GLN A 171 32.49 -2.92 25.77
CA GLN A 171 33.41 -4.06 25.97
C GLN A 171 34.70 -3.93 25.15
N ALA A 172 34.63 -3.32 23.97
CA ALA A 172 35.79 -3.05 23.12
C ALA A 172 36.66 -1.87 23.60
N GLY A 173 36.30 -1.21 24.71
CA GLY A 173 36.99 -0.03 25.22
C GLY A 173 36.74 1.25 24.41
N LEU A 174 35.69 1.26 23.56
CA LEU A 174 35.31 2.39 22.71
C LEU A 174 34.22 3.27 23.36
N ALA A 175 34.23 3.34 24.70
CA ALA A 175 33.26 4.14 25.46
C ALA A 175 33.33 5.63 25.11
N GLY A 176 32.20 6.34 25.26
CA GLY A 176 32.08 7.76 24.96
C GLY A 176 31.58 8.03 23.52
N PRO A 177 32.07 9.07 22.83
CA PRO A 177 31.45 9.57 21.59
C PRO A 177 31.31 8.54 20.45
N LEU A 178 32.19 7.53 20.40
CA LEU A 178 32.12 6.46 19.40
C LEU A 178 30.94 5.50 19.65
N SER A 179 30.66 5.18 20.91
CA SER A 179 29.50 4.38 21.32
C SER A 179 28.20 5.14 20.99
N ASP A 180 28.12 6.41 21.37
CA ASP A 180 26.97 7.28 21.09
C ASP A 180 26.71 7.38 19.57
N PHE A 181 27.77 7.55 18.78
CA PHE A 181 27.68 7.58 17.33
C PHE A 181 27.17 6.25 16.75
N ALA A 182 27.66 5.11 17.24
CA ALA A 182 27.21 3.79 16.79
C ALA A 182 25.72 3.54 17.12
N VAL A 183 25.27 3.97 18.29
CA VAL A 183 23.86 3.91 18.69
C VAL A 183 23.01 4.83 17.81
N ALA A 184 23.49 6.05 17.55
CA ALA A 184 22.80 7.01 16.67
C ALA A 184 22.66 6.47 15.24
N LEU A 185 23.70 5.83 14.70
CA LEU A 185 23.63 5.14 13.40
C LEU A 185 22.60 4.00 13.40
N THR A 186 22.53 3.25 14.49
CA THR A 186 21.54 2.16 14.64
C THR A 186 20.12 2.71 14.67
N ALA A 187 19.89 3.81 15.40
CA ALA A 187 18.60 4.50 15.43
C ALA A 187 18.24 5.06 14.04
N LEU A 188 19.20 5.65 13.32
CA LEU A 188 19.00 6.15 11.96
C LEU A 188 18.66 5.01 10.98
N ALA A 189 19.34 3.86 11.10
CA ALA A 189 19.03 2.68 10.30
C ALA A 189 17.60 2.15 10.60
N GLY A 190 17.19 2.12 11.86
CA GLY A 190 15.82 1.79 12.26
C GLY A 190 14.79 2.76 11.67
N LEU A 191 15.05 4.07 11.75
CA LEU A 191 14.22 5.11 11.15
C LEU A 191 14.12 4.95 9.62
N TYR A 192 15.24 4.63 8.97
CA TYR A 192 15.28 4.39 7.52
C TYR A 192 14.49 3.15 7.10
N VAL A 193 14.53 2.07 7.87
CA VAL A 193 13.85 0.80 7.52
C VAL A 193 12.35 0.82 7.86
N THR A 194 11.94 1.63 8.85
CA THR A 194 10.56 1.66 9.35
C THR A 194 9.51 1.92 8.26
N PRO A 195 9.60 2.96 7.42
CA PRO A 195 8.58 3.20 6.41
C PRO A 195 8.49 2.05 5.39
N ALA A 196 9.62 1.47 4.99
CA ALA A 196 9.64 0.33 4.07
C ALA A 196 8.88 -0.87 4.63
N VAL A 197 9.14 -1.24 5.88
CA VAL A 197 8.49 -2.38 6.53
C VAL A 197 7.00 -2.12 6.75
N LEU A 198 6.64 -0.95 7.27
CA LEU A 198 5.23 -0.61 7.52
C LEU A 198 4.42 -0.57 6.23
N THR A 199 4.99 -0.04 5.15
CA THR A 199 4.33 0.02 3.83
C THR A 199 4.17 -1.38 3.24
N ALA A 200 5.24 -2.19 3.26
CA ALA A 200 5.16 -3.58 2.82
C ALA A 200 4.16 -4.40 3.67
N TYR A 201 4.05 -4.11 4.96
CA TYR A 201 3.08 -4.76 5.83
C TYR A 201 1.64 -4.35 5.52
N ALA A 202 1.39 -3.05 5.32
CA ALA A 202 0.09 -2.54 4.88
C ALA A 202 -0.39 -3.21 3.59
N VAL A 203 0.53 -3.40 2.65
CA VAL A 203 0.25 -4.03 1.37
C VAL A 203 0.04 -5.55 1.46
N THR A 204 0.86 -6.25 2.26
CA THR A 204 0.85 -7.72 2.28
C THR A 204 -0.12 -8.32 3.30
N GLY A 205 -0.61 -7.51 4.24
CA GLY A 205 -1.48 -7.94 5.35
C GLY A 205 -0.82 -8.91 6.34
N ARG A 206 0.45 -9.30 6.13
CA ARG A 206 1.14 -10.33 6.92
C ARG A 206 2.55 -9.88 7.30
N ILE A 207 2.80 -9.78 8.61
CA ILE A 207 4.08 -9.26 9.13
C ILE A 207 5.26 -10.11 8.67
N THR A 208 5.11 -11.44 8.68
CA THR A 208 6.15 -12.37 8.23
C THR A 208 6.50 -12.19 6.76
N ARG A 209 5.53 -11.85 5.89
CA ARG A 209 5.78 -11.56 4.47
C ARG A 209 6.46 -10.21 4.30
N ALA A 210 6.03 -9.19 5.05
CA ALA A 210 6.60 -7.86 5.01
C ALA A 210 8.12 -7.87 5.27
N PHE A 211 8.58 -8.66 6.24
CA PHE A 211 10.00 -8.80 6.59
C PHE A 211 10.83 -9.67 5.64
N THR A 212 10.22 -10.33 4.65
CA THR A 212 11.03 -11.06 3.67
C THR A 212 11.82 -10.09 2.81
N GLY A 213 13.05 -10.47 2.45
CA GLY A 213 13.94 -9.63 1.63
C GLY A 213 13.33 -9.24 0.27
N ARG A 214 12.33 -9.96 -0.21
CA ARG A 214 11.63 -9.68 -1.48
C ARG A 214 10.68 -8.48 -1.42
N TYR A 215 10.19 -8.11 -0.23
CA TYR A 215 9.28 -6.97 -0.06
C TYR A 215 10.02 -5.80 0.59
N ALA A 216 10.07 -5.72 1.92
CA ALA A 216 10.67 -4.57 2.60
C ALA A 216 12.17 -4.42 2.28
N GLY A 217 12.91 -5.51 2.13
CA GLY A 217 14.34 -5.46 1.79
C GLY A 217 14.59 -4.88 0.40
N ALA A 218 13.94 -5.45 -0.62
CA ALA A 218 14.01 -4.96 -2.00
C ALA A 218 13.51 -3.51 -2.13
N PHE A 219 12.46 -3.16 -1.39
CA PHE A 219 11.96 -1.78 -1.35
C PHE A 219 12.99 -0.85 -0.71
N ALA A 220 13.45 -1.13 0.51
CA ALA A 220 14.38 -0.28 1.26
C ALA A 220 15.73 -0.07 0.57
N LEU A 221 16.17 -1.00 -0.27
CA LEU A 221 17.44 -0.91 -1.02
C LEU A 221 17.27 -0.29 -2.42
N SER A 222 16.05 0.04 -2.83
CA SER A 222 15.79 0.62 -4.14
C SER A 222 16.18 2.10 -4.21
N THR A 223 16.62 2.55 -5.38
CA THR A 223 16.86 3.98 -5.68
C THR A 223 15.58 4.79 -5.56
N HIS A 224 14.44 4.21 -5.95
CA HIS A 224 13.11 4.80 -5.76
C HIS A 224 12.80 5.07 -4.29
N TYR A 225 13.11 4.11 -3.41
CA TYR A 225 12.92 4.30 -1.97
C TYR A 225 13.84 5.36 -1.39
N LEU A 226 15.11 5.41 -1.81
CA LEU A 226 16.02 6.45 -1.34
C LEU A 226 15.51 7.86 -1.69
N ALA A 227 15.05 8.06 -2.93
CA ALA A 227 14.43 9.31 -3.36
C ALA A 227 13.12 9.60 -2.60
N ALA A 228 12.28 8.57 -2.39
CA ALA A 228 11.06 8.68 -1.59
C ALA A 228 11.35 9.04 -0.12
N PHE A 229 12.37 8.45 0.48
CA PHE A 229 12.79 8.73 1.84
C PHE A 229 13.27 10.17 1.97
N ALA A 230 14.09 10.67 1.04
CA ALA A 230 14.47 12.09 1.00
C ALA A 230 13.24 13.00 0.86
N GLY A 231 12.29 12.66 -0.01
CA GLY A 231 11.01 13.37 -0.13
C GLY A 231 10.18 13.35 1.16
N SER A 232 10.20 12.23 1.89
CA SER A 232 9.52 12.09 3.18
C SER A 232 10.14 12.98 4.27
N LEU A 233 11.45 13.25 4.22
CA LEU A 233 12.11 14.19 5.14
C LEU A 233 11.65 15.63 4.88
N VAL A 234 11.52 16.03 3.61
CA VAL A 234 10.98 17.35 3.22
C VAL A 234 9.53 17.47 3.69
N LEU A 235 8.72 16.44 3.44
CA LEU A 235 7.33 16.40 3.89
C LEU A 235 7.22 16.44 5.41
N GLY A 236 8.11 15.73 6.12
CA GLY A 236 8.18 15.71 7.58
C GLY A 236 8.54 17.06 8.15
N PHE A 237 9.56 17.71 7.59
CA PHE A 237 9.92 19.07 7.97
C PHE A 237 8.75 20.05 7.78
N ALA A 238 8.09 20.01 6.62
CA ALA A 238 6.92 20.85 6.36
C ALA A 238 5.76 20.56 7.34
N ALA A 239 5.48 19.28 7.60
CA ALA A 239 4.47 18.87 8.57
C ALA A 239 4.81 19.34 9.99
N THR A 240 6.07 19.27 10.42
CA THR A 240 6.52 19.78 11.71
C THR A 240 6.37 21.29 11.81
N MET A 241 6.75 22.04 10.77
CA MET A 241 6.55 23.50 10.75
C MET A 241 5.07 23.87 10.88
N LEU A 242 4.19 23.20 10.14
CA LEU A 242 2.75 23.39 10.24
C LEU A 242 2.21 22.99 11.62
N TRP A 243 2.70 21.90 12.19
CA TRP A 243 2.31 21.44 13.51
C TRP A 243 2.70 22.47 14.58
N VAL A 244 3.92 23.00 14.54
CA VAL A 244 4.38 24.07 15.44
C VAL A 244 3.56 25.34 15.26
N ALA A 245 3.31 25.77 14.02
CA ALA A 245 2.48 26.94 13.75
C ALA A 245 1.03 26.76 14.27
N SER A 246 0.51 25.53 14.22
CA SER A 246 -0.84 25.22 14.69
C SER A 246 -1.01 25.26 16.20
N LEU A 247 0.09 25.26 16.99
CA LEU A 247 0.07 25.42 18.45
C LEU A 247 -0.52 26.77 18.90
N LEU A 248 -0.63 27.74 17.99
CA LEU A 248 -1.38 28.99 18.22
C LEU A 248 -2.87 28.75 18.46
N THR A 249 -3.38 27.57 18.07
CA THR A 249 -4.76 27.13 18.31
C THR A 249 -4.75 25.89 19.21
N LEU A 250 -5.76 25.75 20.08
CA LEU A 250 -5.84 24.61 21.00
C LEU A 250 -6.00 23.27 20.28
N VAL A 251 -6.78 23.26 19.18
CA VAL A 251 -7.12 22.04 18.43
C VAL A 251 -6.24 21.80 17.21
N GLY A 252 -5.55 22.83 16.69
CA GLY A 252 -4.76 22.77 15.47
C GLY A 252 -3.73 21.64 15.42
N PRO A 253 -2.95 21.36 16.48
CA PRO A 253 -1.94 20.30 16.46
C PRO A 253 -2.51 18.93 16.14
N VAL A 254 -3.73 18.64 16.63
CA VAL A 254 -4.42 17.38 16.37
C VAL A 254 -4.80 17.28 14.89
N PHE A 255 -5.49 18.28 14.35
CA PHE A 255 -5.91 18.31 12.94
C PHE A 255 -4.71 18.25 11.99
N VAL A 256 -3.64 19.01 12.26
CA VAL A 256 -2.43 18.99 11.43
C VAL A 256 -1.74 17.63 11.51
N SER A 257 -1.64 17.03 12.70
CA SER A 257 -1.02 15.70 12.85
C SER A 257 -1.81 14.60 12.12
N THR A 258 -3.14 14.63 12.20
CA THR A 258 -4.01 13.68 11.48
C THR A 258 -3.85 13.86 9.98
N TYR A 259 -3.94 15.09 9.47
CA TYR A 259 -3.77 15.34 8.04
C TYR A 259 -2.40 14.89 7.55
N ALA A 260 -1.32 15.27 8.25
CA ALA A 260 0.03 14.87 7.92
C ALA A 260 0.16 13.34 7.88
N SER A 261 -0.40 12.62 8.85
CA SER A 261 -0.37 11.15 8.86
C SER A 261 -1.04 10.54 7.63
N TYR A 262 -2.13 11.13 7.14
CA TYR A 262 -2.84 10.67 5.94
C TYR A 262 -2.04 10.97 4.68
N VAL A 263 -1.43 12.16 4.61
CA VAL A 263 -0.53 12.54 3.52
C VAL A 263 0.66 11.59 3.43
N PHE A 264 1.27 11.25 4.57
CA PHE A 264 2.36 10.27 4.64
C PHE A 264 1.91 8.88 4.20
N ALA A 265 0.75 8.41 4.66
CA ALA A 265 0.21 7.13 4.24
C ALA A 265 -0.02 7.05 2.72
N ALA A 266 -0.69 8.05 2.15
CA ALA A 266 -0.92 8.13 0.72
C ALA A 266 0.40 8.22 -0.07
N PHE A 267 1.36 9.04 0.41
CA PHE A 267 2.69 9.15 -0.18
C PHE A 267 3.41 7.80 -0.22
N TRP A 268 3.46 7.08 0.90
CA TRP A 268 4.17 5.79 0.96
C TRP A 268 3.49 4.70 0.14
N GLY A 269 2.15 4.66 0.11
CA GLY A 269 1.41 3.76 -0.78
C GLY A 269 1.72 4.02 -2.25
N TYR A 270 1.74 5.29 -2.68
CA TYR A 270 2.15 5.68 -4.04
C TYR A 270 3.57 5.18 -4.38
N GLN A 271 4.53 5.36 -3.47
CA GLN A 271 5.92 4.98 -3.73
C GLN A 271 6.08 3.46 -3.85
N TYR A 272 5.33 2.71 -3.04
CA TYR A 272 5.30 1.26 -3.15
C TYR A 272 4.72 0.81 -4.50
N ARG A 273 3.62 1.42 -4.94
CA ARG A 273 3.03 1.17 -6.27
C ARG A 273 4.05 1.44 -7.38
N ALA A 274 4.69 2.61 -7.36
CA ALA A 274 5.70 2.97 -8.35
C ALA A 274 6.85 1.96 -8.40
N ALA A 275 7.33 1.50 -7.24
CA ALA A 275 8.33 0.44 -7.15
C ALA A 275 7.83 -0.92 -7.70
N ALA A 276 6.54 -1.23 -7.50
CA ALA A 276 5.93 -2.46 -8.02
C ALA A 276 5.73 -2.41 -9.55
N GLU A 277 5.36 -1.25 -10.09
CA GLU A 277 5.25 -1.00 -11.53
C GLU A 277 6.62 -1.07 -12.22
N ALA A 278 7.66 -0.56 -11.56
CA ALA A 278 9.05 -0.70 -11.98
C ALA A 278 9.63 -2.13 -11.82
N GLY A 279 8.85 -3.07 -11.27
CA GLY A 279 9.28 -4.46 -11.07
C GLY A 279 10.32 -4.65 -9.96
N THR A 280 10.55 -3.64 -9.12
CA THR A 280 11.51 -3.71 -8.00
C THR A 280 10.96 -4.53 -6.83
N VAL A 281 9.65 -4.42 -6.58
CA VAL A 281 8.93 -5.23 -5.59
C VAL A 281 7.81 -6.02 -6.28
N PRO A 282 7.36 -7.14 -5.71
CA PRO A 282 6.26 -7.89 -6.28
C PRO A 282 4.99 -7.05 -6.35
N LYS A 283 4.29 -7.14 -7.48
CA LYS A 283 2.95 -6.56 -7.63
C LYS A 283 2.01 -7.22 -6.64
N ILE A 284 1.12 -6.40 -6.09
CA ILE A 284 0.05 -6.85 -5.21
C ILE A 284 -0.92 -7.62 -6.11
N ALA A 285 -1.05 -8.93 -5.91
CA ALA A 285 -2.15 -9.64 -6.52
C ALA A 285 -3.42 -9.10 -5.85
N PRO A 286 -4.43 -8.64 -6.60
CA PRO A 286 -5.70 -8.31 -5.99
C PRO A 286 -6.18 -9.54 -5.23
N ASP A 287 -6.45 -9.40 -3.94
CA ASP A 287 -6.93 -10.52 -3.14
C ASP A 287 -8.20 -11.08 -3.80
N ALA A 288 -8.28 -12.40 -3.93
CA ALA A 288 -9.42 -13.07 -4.56
C ALA A 288 -10.77 -12.68 -3.91
N ASP A 289 -10.72 -12.31 -2.63
CA ASP A 289 -11.85 -11.80 -1.83
C ASP A 289 -12.36 -10.43 -2.31
N ASP A 290 -11.51 -9.62 -2.95
CA ASP A 290 -11.88 -8.30 -3.48
C ASP A 290 -12.64 -8.44 -4.82
N SER A 291 -12.34 -9.48 -5.61
CA SER A 291 -13.11 -9.86 -6.81
C SER A 291 -14.52 -10.37 -6.47
N ALA A 292 -14.69 -11.04 -5.33
CA ALA A 292 -16.01 -11.45 -4.83
C ALA A 292 -16.83 -10.24 -4.31
N ARG A 293 -16.15 -9.21 -3.79
CA ARG A 293 -16.80 -8.00 -3.29
C ARG A 293 -17.25 -7.06 -4.42
N THR A 294 -16.46 -6.95 -5.49
CA THR A 294 -16.81 -6.12 -6.65
C THR A 294 -18.04 -6.67 -7.39
N THR A 295 -18.18 -8.00 -7.46
CA THR A 295 -19.35 -8.67 -8.06
C THR A 295 -20.61 -8.56 -7.19
N ALA A 296 -20.48 -8.44 -5.87
CA ALA A 296 -21.61 -8.26 -4.96
C ALA A 296 -22.22 -6.84 -5.04
N THR A 297 -21.42 -5.81 -5.31
CA THR A 297 -21.93 -4.42 -5.46
C THR A 297 -22.64 -4.22 -6.80
N GLU A 298 -22.26 -4.94 -7.85
CA GLU A 298 -22.85 -4.82 -9.19
C GLU A 298 -24.24 -5.48 -9.31
N THR A 299 -24.65 -6.28 -8.33
CA THR A 299 -25.94 -7.00 -8.33
C THR A 299 -27.02 -6.37 -7.45
N VAL A 300 -26.86 -5.13 -6.96
CA VAL A 300 -27.96 -4.40 -6.31
C VAL A 300 -28.97 -3.99 -7.40
N PRO A 301 -30.16 -4.60 -7.47
CA PRO A 301 -31.14 -4.25 -8.49
C PRO A 301 -31.56 -2.79 -8.29
N ALA A 302 -31.51 -2.03 -9.38
CA ALA A 302 -31.98 -0.65 -9.41
C ALA A 302 -33.39 -0.59 -8.78
N ARG A 303 -33.52 0.12 -7.65
CA ARG A 303 -34.83 0.44 -7.08
C ARG A 303 -35.55 1.31 -8.11
N SER A 304 -36.59 0.75 -8.72
CA SER A 304 -37.54 1.48 -9.53
C SER A 304 -38.17 2.62 -8.71
N PRO A 305 -38.37 3.81 -9.31
CA PRO A 305 -38.93 4.99 -8.65
C PRO A 305 -40.37 4.80 -8.17
#